data_AF-A0A8P4KHQ2-F1
#
_entry.id   AF-A0A8P4KHQ2-F1
#
_cell.length_a   1.000
_cell.length_b   1.000
_cell.length_c   1.000
_cell.angle_alpha   90.00
_cell.angle_beta   90.00
_cell.angle_gamma   90.00
#
_symmetry.space_group_name_H-M   'P 1'
#
loop_
_entity.id
_entity.type
_entity.pdbx_description
1 polymer ?
#
loop_
_entity_poly.entity_id
_entity_poly.type
_entity_poly.pdbx_seq_one_letter_code
_entity_poly.pdbx_strand_id
1 'polypeptide(L)' 'MLQQASLLTEGPRLCGDDWVFQQDNAAVHNARLTKDFFQENNVALLDHPACSPDLNPIENVWGWMAREFVQECIYI' A
#
# COMPACT_ATOMS: atom_id res chain seq x y z
N MET A 1 -16.33 17.22 -8.33
CA MET A 1 -16.41 15.76 -8.11
C MET A 1 -15.05 15.19 -8.46
N LEU A 2 -14.22 14.90 -7.47
CA LEU A 2 -13.00 14.12 -7.70
C LEU A 2 -13.46 12.70 -8.03
N GLN A 3 -13.25 12.25 -9.26
CA GLN A 3 -13.43 10.84 -9.58
C GLN A 3 -12.47 10.06 -8.69
N GLN A 4 -13.00 9.09 -7.94
CA GLN A 4 -12.23 8.29 -7.02
C GLN A 4 -11.27 7.45 -7.84
N ALA A 5 -10.00 7.81 -7.83
CA ALA A 5 -8.97 7.11 -8.57
C ALA A 5 -8.84 5.70 -7.97
N SER A 6 -8.97 4.67 -8.81
CA SER A 6 -8.94 3.28 -8.37
C SER A 6 -7.58 2.66 -8.66
N LEU A 7 -7.22 1.63 -7.90
CA LEU A 7 -6.02 0.84 -8.15
C LEU A 7 -5.93 0.37 -9.62
N LEU A 8 -7.07 -0.04 -10.19
CA LEU A 8 -7.16 -0.60 -11.53
C LEU A 8 -6.93 0.44 -12.64
N THR A 9 -7.28 1.69 -12.39
CA THR A 9 -7.13 2.79 -13.36
C THR A 9 -5.77 3.46 -13.24
N GLU A 10 -5.28 3.64 -12.02
CA GLU A 10 -4.04 4.40 -11.79
C GLU A 10 -2.79 3.53 -11.78
N GLY A 11 -2.89 2.24 -11.45
CA GLY A 11 -1.73 1.33 -11.41
C GLY A 11 -0.92 1.35 -12.71
N PRO A 12 -1.54 1.01 -13.86
CA PRO A 12 -0.85 1.05 -15.15
C PRO A 12 -0.34 2.45 -15.53
N ARG A 13 -1.14 3.48 -15.21
CA ARG A 13 -0.81 4.87 -15.53
C ARG A 13 0.43 5.36 -14.77
N LEU A 14 0.57 5.00 -13.50
CA LEU A 14 1.63 5.50 -12.62
C LEU A 14 2.88 4.62 -12.67
N CYS A 15 2.72 3.30 -12.85
CA CYS A 15 3.77 2.31 -12.65
C CYS A 15 4.11 1.51 -13.92
N GLY A 16 3.38 1.70 -15.02
CA GLY A 16 3.50 0.90 -16.24
C GLY A 16 2.72 -0.40 -16.16
N ASP A 17 2.70 -1.17 -17.26
CA ASP A 17 1.83 -2.35 -17.40
C ASP A 17 2.24 -3.53 -16.50
N ASP A 18 3.53 -3.65 -16.16
CA ASP A 18 4.09 -4.76 -15.35
C ASP A 18 4.17 -4.43 -13.85
N TRP A 19 3.26 -3.60 -13.36
CA TRP A 19 3.26 -3.18 -11.96
C TRP A 19 2.83 -4.32 -11.02
N VAL A 20 3.35 -4.28 -9.79
CA VAL A 20 3.04 -5.24 -8.73
C VAL A 20 2.51 -4.49 -7.52
N PHE A 21 1.40 -4.97 -6.94
CA PHE A 21 0.83 -4.42 -5.72
C PHE A 21 1.54 -5.01 -4.50
N GLN A 22 2.02 -4.14 -3.61
CA GLN A 22 2.57 -4.54 -2.31
C GLN A 22 1.55 -4.20 -1.22
N GLN A 23 1.32 -5.15 -0.32
CA GLN A 23 0.55 -4.97 0.91
C GLN A 23 1.20 -5.78 2.03
N ASP A 24 0.92 -5.41 3.28
CA ASP A 24 1.36 -6.22 4.42
C ASP A 24 0.57 -7.54 4.50
N ASN A 25 1.00 -8.43 5.40
CA ASN A 25 0.41 -9.74 5.55
C ASN A 25 -0.71 -9.77 6.61
N ALA A 26 -1.36 -8.65 6.94
CA ALA A 26 -2.42 -8.65 7.95
C ALA A 26 -3.59 -9.56 7.54
N ALA A 27 -4.35 -10.04 8.53
CA ALA A 27 -5.41 -11.03 8.30
C ALA A 27 -6.47 -10.56 7.29
N VAL A 28 -6.81 -9.26 7.29
CA VAL A 28 -7.78 -8.66 6.35
C VAL A 28 -7.25 -8.60 4.92
N HIS A 29 -5.96 -8.33 4.75
CA HIS A 29 -5.27 -8.32 3.45
C HIS A 29 -5.09 -9.74 2.88
N ASN A 30 -5.04 -10.74 3.77
CA ASN A 30 -4.98 -12.15 3.41
C ASN A 30 -6.33 -12.87 3.33
N ALA A 31 -7.42 -12.20 3.65
CA ALA A 31 -8.75 -12.78 3.57
C ALA A 31 -9.03 -13.28 2.14
N ARG A 32 -9.80 -14.36 2.03
CA ARG A 32 -10.15 -14.96 0.74
C ARG A 32 -10.73 -13.93 -0.23
N LEU A 33 -11.70 -13.12 0.21
CA LEU A 33 -12.33 -12.11 -0.65
C LEU A 33 -11.32 -11.09 -1.19
N THR A 34 -10.33 -10.70 -0.38
CA THR A 34 -9.27 -9.79 -0.80
C THR A 34 -8.39 -10.43 -1.87
N LYS A 35 -8.00 -11.70 -1.69
CA LYS A 35 -7.22 -12.45 -2.68
C LYS A 35 -7.98 -12.69 -3.98
N ASP A 36 -9.27 -13.05 -3.87
CA ASP A 36 -10.16 -13.28 -5.01
C ASP A 36 -10.27 -11.98 -5.84
N PHE A 37 -10.40 -10.82 -5.21
CA PHE A 37 -10.40 -9.52 -5.90
C PHE A 37 -9.14 -9.29 -6.74
N PHE A 38 -7.95 -9.53 -6.20
CA PHE A 38 -6.69 -9.34 -6.94
C PHE A 38 -6.58 -10.30 -8.13
N GLN A 39 -6.98 -11.57 -7.94
CA GLN A 39 -6.99 -12.57 -9.02
C GLN A 39 -7.98 -12.21 -10.14
N GLU A 40 -9.22 -11.84 -9.78
CA GLU A 40 -10.26 -11.47 -10.76
C GLU A 40 -9.89 -10.25 -11.60
N ASN A 41 -9.09 -9.34 -11.03
CA ASN A 41 -8.66 -8.11 -11.70
C ASN A 41 -7.26 -8.19 -12.31
N ASN A 42 -6.63 -9.38 -12.34
CA ASN A 42 -5.29 -9.60 -12.87
C ASN A 42 -4.22 -8.67 -12.25
N VAL A 43 -4.33 -8.41 -10.95
CA VAL A 43 -3.35 -7.61 -10.22
C VAL A 43 -2.33 -8.55 -9.58
N ALA A 44 -1.06 -8.40 -9.96
CA ALA A 44 0.02 -9.13 -9.33
C ALA A 44 0.23 -8.64 -7.89
N LEU A 45 0.34 -9.58 -6.95
CA LEU A 45 0.68 -9.30 -5.56
C LEU A 45 2.15 -9.65 -5.28
N LEU A 46 2.85 -8.78 -4.57
CA LEU A 46 4.17 -9.07 -4.05
C LEU A 46 4.04 -9.98 -2.82
N ASP A 47 4.81 -11.07 -2.80
CA ASP A 47 4.94 -11.90 -1.60
C ASP A 47 5.74 -11.13 -0.52
N HIS A 48 5.05 -10.70 0.52
CA HIS A 48 5.63 -9.94 1.63
C HIS A 48 5.88 -10.84 2.86
N PRO A 49 7.09 -10.85 3.44
CA PRO A 49 7.36 -11.66 4.63
C PRO A 49 6.60 -11.16 5.86
N ALA A 50 6.13 -12.11 6.68
CA ALA A 50 5.44 -11.79 7.92
C ALA A 50 6.33 -11.00 8.89
N CYS A 51 5.72 -10.11 9.68
CA CYS A 51 6.41 -9.33 10.72
C CYS A 51 7.64 -8.54 10.23
N SER A 52 7.63 -8.09 8.97
CA SER A 52 8.74 -7.34 8.35
C SER A 52 8.30 -5.90 8.02
N PRO A 53 8.14 -5.03 9.04
CA PRO A 53 7.73 -3.64 8.84
C PRO A 53 8.84 -2.81 8.17
N ASP A 54 10.11 -3.19 8.35
CA ASP A 54 11.28 -2.60 7.71
C ASP A 54 11.23 -2.70 6.18
N LEU A 55 10.60 -3.76 5.66
CA LEU A 55 10.41 -3.98 4.24
C LEU A 55 9.15 -3.32 3.68
N ASN A 56 8.31 -2.71 4.52
CA ASN A 56 7.08 -2.05 4.08
C ASN A 56 7.34 -0.55 3.85
N PRO A 57 7.41 -0.05 2.59
CA PRO A 57 7.81 1.33 2.32
C PRO A 57 6.91 2.39 2.99
N ILE A 58 5.62 2.08 3.20
CA ILE A 58 4.69 3.01 3.85
C ILE A 58 5.06 3.28 5.31
N GLU A 59 5.67 2.32 6.01
CA GLU A 59 6.12 2.50 7.41
C GLU A 59 7.22 3.56 7.50
N ASN A 60 8.11 3.62 6.52
CA ASN A 60 9.14 4.66 6.44
C ASN A 60 8.52 6.04 6.20
N VAL A 61 7.49 6.13 5.34
CA VAL A 61 6.77 7.38 5.06
C VAL A 61 5.99 7.84 6.30
N TRP A 62 5.29 6.94 6.99
CA TRP A 62 4.62 7.22 8.25
C TRP A 62 5.61 7.66 9.33
N GLY A 63 6.76 6.99 9.44
CA GLY A 63 7.82 7.37 10.35
C GLY A 63 8.38 8.77 10.06
N TRP A 64 8.54 9.14 8.78
CA TRP A 64 8.91 10.49 8.40
C TRP A 64 7.83 11.50 8.76
N MET A 65 6.58 11.27 8.36
CA MET A 65 5.46 12.17 8.68
C MET A 65 5.29 12.36 10.19
N ALA A 66 5.42 11.29 10.98
CA ALA A 66 5.33 11.37 12.43
C ALA A 66 6.45 12.24 13.00
N ARG A 67 7.68 12.18 12.47
CA ARG A 67 8.78 13.04 12.92
C ARG A 67 8.52 14.51 12.58
N GLU A 68 8.04 14.81 11.38
CA GLU A 68 7.71 16.18 10.99
C GLU A 68 6.54 16.74 11.83
N PHE A 69 5.45 15.97 11.99
CA PHE A 69 4.30 16.38 12.81
C PHE A 69 4.64 16.52 14.29
N VAL A 70 5.40 15.57 14.86
CA VAL A 70 5.81 15.64 16.27
C VAL A 70 6.77 16.81 16.49
N GLN A 71 7.63 17.17 15.53
CA GLN A 71 8.38 18.42 15.60
C GLN A 71 7.44 19.62 15.68
N GLU A 72 6.44 19.73 14.79
CA GLU A 72 5.46 20.82 14.89
C GLU A 72 4.76 20.87 16.25
N CYS A 73 4.40 19.72 16.86
CA CYS A 73 3.79 19.69 18.19
C CYS A 73 4.75 20.03 19.36
N ILE A 74 6.07 19.89 19.19
CA ILE A 74 7.06 20.26 20.22
C ILE A 74 7.43 21.75 20.12
N TYR A 75 7.20 22.39 18.98
CA TYR A 75 7.48 23.82 18.73
C TYR A 75 6.24 24.74 18.86
N ILE A 76 5.10 24.22 19.32
CA ILE A 76 3.90 24.98 19.74
C ILE A 76 3.79 24.87 21.28
#